data_AF-A0A1E1XM80-F1
#
_entry.id   AF-A0A1E1XM80-F1
#
_cell.length_a   1.000
_cell.length_b   1.000
_cell.length_c   1.000
_cell.angle_alpha   90.00
_cell.angle_beta   90.00
_cell.angle_gamma   90.00
#
_symmetry.space_group_name_H-M   'P 1'
#
loop_
_entity.id
_entity.type
_entity.pdbx_description
1 polymer ?
#
loop_
_entity_poly.entity_id
_entity_poly.type
_entity_poly.pdbx_seq_one_letter_code
_entity_poly.pdbx_strand_id
1 'polypeptide(L)'
;GALAGSKQDANNYIDAVLRDHLPANVRSLNLDPLQIPGFNVKVDSTGLTNRDVEGKFPKGVLYGLSSAVRRRGDCGVPGWQLSAVTTGCYVSLDTLRLTYDGNYKGFNILGTKKNISLDLIVEKTNAFIEATGAPGQAATLKTLPVFHSSTRSQLRSSFLT
;
A
#
# COMPACT_ATOMS: atom_id res chain seq x y z
N GLY A 1 18.80 -24.49 -13.77
CA GLY A 1 18.24 -25.47 -12.81
C GLY A 1 18.25 -24.84 -11.44
N ALA A 2 17.14 -24.92 -10.70
CA ALA A 2 16.96 -24.30 -9.39
C ALA A 2 17.79 -25.02 -8.31
N LEU A 3 19.10 -24.76 -8.29
CA LEU A 3 19.95 -24.96 -7.13
C LEU A 3 19.99 -23.62 -6.41
N ALA A 4 19.88 -23.63 -5.08
CA ALA A 4 19.98 -22.46 -4.21
C ALA A 4 20.94 -21.39 -4.77
N GLY A 5 20.36 -20.40 -5.47
CA GLY A 5 21.10 -19.43 -6.26
C GLY A 5 21.82 -18.44 -5.37
N SER A 6 22.66 -17.60 -5.97
CA SER A 6 23.26 -16.47 -5.25
C SER A 6 22.18 -15.45 -4.85
N LYS A 7 22.54 -14.50 -3.97
CA LYS A 7 21.69 -13.32 -3.71
C LYS A 7 21.35 -12.57 -5.00
N GLN A 8 22.28 -12.56 -5.97
CA GLN A 8 22.08 -11.90 -7.25
C GLN A 8 20.98 -12.59 -8.07
N ASP A 9 20.90 -13.92 -8.04
CA ASP A 9 19.86 -14.67 -8.75
C ASP A 9 18.48 -14.39 -8.15
N ALA A 10 18.39 -14.34 -6.82
CA ALA A 10 17.18 -13.98 -6.10
C ALA A 10 16.72 -12.54 -6.42
N ASN A 11 17.66 -11.60 -6.42
CA ASN A 11 17.42 -10.20 -6.80
C ASN A 11 16.88 -10.11 -8.22
N ASN A 12 17.55 -10.74 -9.19
CA ASN A 12 17.15 -10.73 -10.59
C ASN A 12 15.76 -11.34 -10.79
N TYR A 13 15.46 -12.45 -10.10
CA TYR A 13 14.15 -13.09 -10.16
C TYR A 13 13.05 -12.16 -9.64
N ILE A 14 13.21 -11.56 -8.45
CA ILE A 14 12.21 -10.64 -7.90
C ILE A 14 12.07 -9.39 -8.75
N ASP A 15 13.17 -8.82 -9.26
CA ASP A 15 13.11 -7.64 -10.13
C ASP A 15 12.36 -7.95 -11.42
N ALA A 16 12.55 -9.13 -12.01
CA ALA A 16 11.79 -9.58 -13.17
C ALA A 16 10.30 -9.78 -12.84
N VAL A 17 9.96 -10.39 -11.70
CA VAL A 17 8.56 -10.53 -11.26
C VAL A 17 7.88 -9.18 -11.07
N LEU A 18 8.54 -8.25 -10.38
CA LEU A 18 8.00 -6.91 -10.11
C LEU A 18 7.89 -6.05 -11.37
N ARG A 19 8.81 -6.20 -12.33
CA ARG A 19 8.81 -5.39 -13.56
C ARG A 19 7.93 -5.98 -14.66
N ASP A 20 8.01 -7.29 -14.87
CA ASP A 20 7.49 -7.94 -16.08
C ASP A 20 6.12 -8.59 -15.82
N HIS A 21 5.84 -9.02 -14.58
CA HIS A 21 4.61 -9.75 -14.24
C HIS A 21 3.64 -8.96 -13.36
N LEU A 22 4.14 -8.19 -12.37
CA LEU A 22 3.27 -7.44 -11.46
C LEU A 22 2.37 -6.44 -12.18
N PRO A 23 2.85 -5.60 -13.13
CA PRO A 23 1.98 -4.59 -13.75
C PRO A 23 0.84 -5.21 -14.55
N ALA A 24 1.10 -6.34 -15.23
CA ALA A 24 0.08 -7.05 -16.00
C ALA A 24 -0.99 -7.66 -15.07
N ASN A 25 -0.59 -8.29 -13.97
CA ASN A 25 -1.52 -8.87 -12.99
C ASN A 25 -2.34 -7.80 -12.24
N VAL A 26 -1.71 -6.69 -11.87
CA VAL A 26 -2.41 -5.57 -11.22
C VAL A 26 -3.47 -4.99 -12.15
N ARG A 27 -3.17 -4.84 -13.44
CA ARG A 27 -4.13 -4.36 -14.44
C ARG A 27 -5.23 -5.36 -14.71
N SER A 28 -4.93 -6.65 -14.87
CA SER A 28 -5.94 -7.68 -15.15
C SER A 28 -6.95 -7.82 -14.01
N LEU A 29 -6.53 -7.57 -12.78
CA LEU A 29 -7.37 -7.61 -11.58
C LEU A 29 -8.01 -6.25 -11.23
N ASN A 30 -7.80 -5.20 -12.03
CA ASN A 30 -8.27 -3.83 -11.74
C ASN A 30 -7.84 -3.32 -10.35
N LEU A 31 -6.59 -3.60 -9.97
CA LEU A 31 -6.01 -3.20 -8.68
C LEU A 31 -5.21 -1.90 -8.76
N ASP A 32 -5.25 -1.19 -9.90
CA ASP A 32 -4.62 0.13 -10.03
C ASP A 32 -5.41 0.97 -11.07
N PRO A 33 -6.31 1.87 -10.63
CA PRO A 33 -6.58 2.21 -9.23
C PRO A 33 -7.37 1.14 -8.46
N LEU A 34 -7.00 0.90 -7.19
CA LEU A 34 -7.72 0.03 -6.26
C LEU A 34 -8.69 0.84 -5.39
N GLN A 35 -9.95 0.41 -5.32
CA GLN A 35 -10.93 1.01 -4.40
C GLN A 35 -10.71 0.53 -2.97
N ILE A 36 -10.64 1.46 -2.03
CA ILE A 36 -10.46 1.20 -0.60
C ILE A 36 -11.73 1.58 0.15
N PRO A 37 -12.17 0.78 1.14
CA PRO A 37 -13.31 1.11 1.98
C PRO A 37 -13.18 2.50 2.61
N GLY A 38 -14.33 3.16 2.72
CA GLY A 38 -14.44 4.42 3.43
C GLY A 38 -14.31 4.27 4.94
N PHE A 39 -14.13 5.40 5.61
CA PHE A 39 -14.12 5.50 7.06
C PHE A 39 -14.83 6.77 7.53
N ASN A 40 -15.31 6.75 8.77
CA ASN A 40 -15.88 7.91 9.43
C ASN A 40 -15.03 8.25 10.65
N VAL A 41 -14.80 9.54 10.88
CA VAL A 41 -14.10 10.04 12.05
C VAL A 41 -15.05 10.92 12.83
N LYS A 42 -15.18 10.67 14.12
CA LYS A 42 -15.90 11.55 15.04
C LYS A 42 -14.89 12.06 16.06
N VAL A 43 -14.79 13.37 16.20
CA VAL A 43 -14.03 14.03 17.25
C VAL A 43 -15.05 14.64 18.19
N ASP A 44 -15.14 14.07 19.39
CA ASP A 44 -16.07 14.53 20.42
C ASP A 44 -15.65 15.91 20.95
N SER A 45 -16.64 16.71 21.35
CA SER A 45 -16.37 18.05 21.88
C SER A 45 -15.54 17.99 23.17
N THR A 46 -14.56 18.91 23.27
CA THR A 46 -13.73 19.10 24.46
C THR A 46 -14.26 20.18 25.41
N GLY A 47 -15.42 20.80 25.15
CA GLY A 47 -15.97 21.84 26.03
C GLY A 47 -17.30 22.46 25.59
N LEU A 48 -17.88 23.29 26.46
CA LEU A 48 -19.22 23.89 26.31
C LEU A 48 -19.41 24.72 25.03
N THR A 49 -18.32 25.22 24.42
CA THR A 49 -18.35 26.10 23.24
C THR A 49 -18.06 25.40 21.91
N ASN A 50 -17.65 24.12 21.92
CA ASN A 50 -17.36 23.34 20.72
C ASN A 50 -18.42 22.24 20.52
N ARG A 51 -18.76 21.92 19.27
CA ARG A 51 -19.63 20.76 18.92
C ARG A 51 -18.77 19.62 18.38
N ASP A 52 -19.33 18.41 18.42
CA ASP A 52 -18.73 17.24 17.80
C ASP A 52 -18.44 17.50 16.31
N VAL A 53 -17.22 17.18 15.90
CA VAL A 53 -16.80 17.25 14.49
C VAL A 53 -16.92 15.85 13.89
N GLU A 54 -17.74 15.70 12.86
CA GLU A 54 -17.93 14.44 12.15
C GLU A 54 -17.38 14.58 10.73
N GLY A 55 -16.40 13.75 10.37
CA GLY A 55 -15.85 13.60 9.03
C GLY A 55 -16.27 12.28 8.39
N LYS A 56 -16.78 12.34 7.15
CA LYS A 56 -17.19 11.17 6.37
C LYS A 56 -16.36 11.05 5.10
N PHE A 57 -15.71 9.91 4.93
CA PHE A 57 -14.91 9.57 3.77
C PHE A 57 -15.48 8.28 3.16
N PRO A 58 -16.48 8.35 2.27
CA PRO A 58 -17.24 7.17 1.83
C PRO A 58 -16.42 6.16 1.02
N LYS A 59 -15.39 6.61 0.31
CA LYS A 59 -14.52 5.75 -0.51
C LYS A 59 -13.15 6.38 -0.69
N GLY A 60 -12.14 5.52 -0.75
CA GLY A 60 -10.77 5.89 -1.10
C GLY A 60 -10.34 5.24 -2.40
N VAL A 61 -9.29 5.79 -3.01
CA VAL A 61 -8.66 5.24 -4.20
C VAL A 61 -7.15 5.18 -3.98
N LEU A 62 -6.58 3.98 -4.11
CA LEU A 62 -5.15 3.72 -4.05
C LEU A 62 -4.59 3.62 -5.47
N TYR A 63 -3.51 4.35 -5.73
CA TYR A 63 -2.82 4.41 -7.02
C TYR A 63 -1.38 3.94 -6.89
N GLY A 64 -0.85 3.42 -8.00
CA GLY A 64 0.57 3.15 -8.19
C GLY A 64 1.00 1.74 -7.81
N LEU A 65 0.08 0.81 -7.51
CA LEU A 65 0.42 -0.59 -7.22
C LEU A 65 1.19 -1.24 -8.39
N SER A 66 0.94 -0.83 -9.62
CA SER A 66 1.64 -1.37 -10.80
C SER A 66 3.05 -0.80 -11.02
N SER A 67 3.42 0.30 -10.35
CA SER A 67 4.67 1.02 -10.66
C SER A 67 5.52 1.43 -9.45
N ALA A 68 4.92 1.51 -8.26
CA ALA A 68 5.56 1.98 -7.04
C ALA A 68 6.32 0.85 -6.33
N VAL A 69 5.85 -0.39 -6.47
CA VAL A 69 6.43 -1.56 -5.80
C VAL A 69 7.79 -1.89 -6.40
N ARG A 70 8.84 -1.82 -5.57
CA ARG A 70 10.22 -2.11 -5.99
C ARG A 70 10.95 -2.90 -4.92
N ARG A 71 11.94 -3.71 -5.30
CA ARG A 71 12.80 -4.39 -4.35
C ARG A 71 13.56 -3.38 -3.48
N ARG A 72 13.67 -3.66 -2.18
CA ARG A 72 14.38 -2.83 -1.20
C ARG A 72 15.58 -3.59 -0.66
N GLY A 73 16.76 -3.19 -1.12
CA GLY A 73 18.01 -3.87 -0.78
C GLY A 73 18.07 -5.27 -1.37
N ASP A 74 19.06 -6.04 -0.94
CA ASP A 74 19.24 -7.42 -1.42
C ASP A 74 18.26 -8.39 -0.77
N CYS A 75 17.81 -9.33 -1.58
CA CYS A 75 17.11 -10.53 -1.13
C CYS A 75 17.98 -11.37 -0.20
N GLY A 76 17.31 -12.14 0.66
CA GLY A 76 17.92 -13.22 1.42
C GLY A 76 18.54 -14.26 0.49
N VAL A 77 19.55 -14.98 0.99
CA VAL A 77 20.12 -16.11 0.25
C VAL A 77 19.03 -17.18 0.10
N PRO A 78 18.73 -17.66 -1.12
CA PRO A 78 17.84 -18.78 -1.33
C PRO A 78 18.25 -19.99 -0.47
N GLY A 79 17.31 -20.48 0.33
CA GLY A 79 17.53 -21.59 1.25
C GLY A 79 16.57 -22.73 0.98
N TRP A 80 17.02 -23.95 1.21
CA TRP A 80 16.12 -25.11 1.19
C TRP A 80 15.23 -25.07 2.43
N GLN A 81 13.92 -25.07 2.20
CA GLN A 81 12.91 -25.34 3.22
C GLN A 81 12.19 -26.61 2.79
N LEU A 82 12.50 -27.73 3.44
CA LEU A 82 12.06 -29.07 3.04
C LEU A 82 12.52 -29.38 1.59
N SER A 83 11.59 -29.70 0.69
CA SER A 83 11.84 -30.03 -0.72
C SER A 83 11.76 -28.84 -1.67
N ALA A 84 11.58 -27.62 -1.16
CA ALA A 84 11.45 -26.40 -1.95
C ALA A 84 12.55 -25.38 -1.63
N VAL A 85 12.96 -24.63 -2.64
CA VAL A 85 13.88 -23.50 -2.48
C VAL A 85 13.05 -22.26 -2.18
N THR A 86 13.34 -21.58 -1.08
CA THR A 86 12.62 -20.38 -0.63
C THR A 86 13.56 -19.19 -0.57
N THR A 87 13.09 -18.04 -1.04
CA THR A 87 13.80 -16.76 -0.96
C THR A 87 12.88 -15.69 -0.39
N GLY A 88 13.41 -14.89 0.53
CA GLY A 88 12.70 -13.78 1.17
C GLY A 88 13.29 -12.45 0.75
N CYS A 89 12.46 -11.45 0.43
CA CYS A 89 12.92 -10.13 0.02
C CYS A 89 12.05 -9.03 0.61
N TYR A 90 12.66 -7.90 0.96
CA TYR A 90 11.89 -6.70 1.25
C TYR A 90 11.56 -5.96 -0.05
N VAL A 91 10.34 -5.48 -0.16
CA VAL A 91 9.89 -4.58 -1.21
C VAL A 91 9.41 -3.27 -0.58
N SER A 92 9.70 -2.16 -1.25
CA SER A 92 9.20 -0.85 -0.89
C SER A 92 7.83 -0.63 -1.52
N LEU A 93 6.92 -0.06 -0.73
CA LEU A 93 5.60 0.43 -1.16
C LEU A 93 5.57 1.97 -1.16
N ASP A 94 6.75 2.59 -1.17
CA ASP A 94 6.89 4.04 -1.14
C ASP A 94 6.28 4.63 -2.42
N THR A 95 5.77 5.86 -2.35
CA THR A 95 5.09 6.57 -3.47
C THR A 95 3.72 6.05 -3.87
N LEU A 96 3.20 5.00 -3.20
CA LEU A 96 1.77 4.71 -3.30
C LEU A 96 0.97 5.94 -2.84
N ARG A 97 -0.05 6.27 -3.61
CA ARG A 97 -0.90 7.44 -3.36
C ARG A 97 -2.30 7.00 -3.03
N LEU A 98 -2.79 7.43 -1.88
CA LEU A 98 -4.13 7.12 -1.40
C LEU A 98 -4.94 8.41 -1.29
N THR A 99 -6.00 8.53 -2.05
CA THR A 99 -6.87 9.71 -2.06
C THR A 99 -8.23 9.38 -1.47
N TYR A 100 -8.74 10.25 -0.62
CA TYR A 100 -10.13 10.19 -0.15
C TYR A 100 -10.82 11.54 -0.37
N ASP A 101 -12.02 11.49 -0.93
CA ASP A 101 -12.91 12.64 -0.94
C ASP A 101 -13.97 12.45 0.13
N GLY A 102 -14.17 13.48 0.93
CA GLY A 102 -15.08 13.43 2.06
C GLY A 102 -15.71 14.77 2.34
N ASN A 103 -16.49 14.79 3.41
CA ASN A 103 -17.01 16.02 3.99
C ASN A 103 -16.92 15.98 5.51
N TYR A 104 -16.82 17.16 6.11
CA TYR A 104 -16.87 17.30 7.56
C TYR A 104 -17.96 18.28 7.97
N LYS A 105 -18.50 18.08 9.18
CA LYS A 105 -19.49 18.95 9.83
C LYS A 105 -19.04 19.26 11.26
N GLY A 106 -19.59 20.34 11.84
CA GLY A 106 -19.46 20.62 13.28
C GLY A 106 -18.55 21.80 13.63
N PHE A 107 -17.88 22.41 12.66
CA PHE A 107 -16.99 23.57 12.87
C PHE A 107 -17.73 24.90 13.09
N ASN A 108 -19.05 24.95 12.87
CA ASN A 108 -19.88 26.13 13.11
C ASN A 108 -21.24 25.75 13.72
N ILE A 109 -21.87 26.70 14.42
CA ILE A 109 -23.16 26.51 15.12
C ILE A 109 -24.27 26.09 14.15
N LEU A 110 -24.15 26.52 12.88
CA LEU A 110 -25.06 26.23 11.76
C LEU A 110 -24.91 24.82 11.17
N GLY A 111 -23.90 24.03 11.56
CA GLY A 111 -23.74 22.64 11.13
C GLY A 111 -23.42 22.46 9.63
N THR A 112 -22.79 23.45 9.01
CA THR A 112 -22.49 23.44 7.57
C THR A 112 -21.56 22.28 7.21
N LYS A 113 -21.86 21.59 6.11
CA LYS A 113 -20.96 20.59 5.51
C LYS A 113 -19.88 21.31 4.71
N LYS A 114 -18.63 20.94 4.89
CA LYS A 114 -17.54 21.33 4.00
C LYS A 114 -16.90 20.12 3.37
N ASN A 115 -16.64 20.21 2.07
CA ASN A 115 -15.95 19.15 1.33
C ASN A 115 -14.46 19.25 1.61
N ILE A 116 -13.82 18.09 1.71
CA ILE A 116 -12.39 17.98 1.96
C ILE A 116 -11.82 16.82 1.14
N SER A 117 -10.65 17.03 0.58
CA SER A 117 -9.90 15.98 -0.11
C SER A 117 -8.63 15.67 0.70
N LEU A 118 -8.45 14.40 1.02
CA LEU A 118 -7.25 13.85 1.64
C LEU A 118 -6.37 13.27 0.53
N ASP A 119 -5.12 13.69 0.51
CA ASP A 119 -4.10 13.12 -0.36
C ASP A 119 -2.96 12.59 0.51
N LEU A 120 -2.80 11.27 0.51
CA LEU A 120 -1.83 10.56 1.34
C LEU A 120 -0.77 9.95 0.43
N ILE A 121 0.49 10.21 0.72
CA ILE A 121 1.63 9.58 0.05
C ILE A 121 2.31 8.66 1.07
N VAL A 122 2.39 7.39 0.72
CA VAL A 122 3.06 6.38 1.54
C VAL A 122 4.57 6.58 1.44
N GLU A 123 5.23 6.71 2.60
CA GLU A 123 6.68 6.87 2.69
C GLU A 123 7.26 5.75 3.57
N LYS A 124 8.49 5.31 3.29
CA LYS A 124 9.25 4.38 4.16
C LYS A 124 8.47 3.11 4.55
N THR A 125 7.61 2.60 3.66
CA THR A 125 6.79 1.41 3.94
C THR A 125 7.39 0.21 3.24
N ASN A 126 7.47 -0.90 3.98
CA ASN A 126 8.07 -2.14 3.53
C ASN A 126 7.02 -3.23 3.50
N ALA A 127 7.09 -4.13 2.54
CA ALA A 127 6.49 -5.45 2.66
C ALA A 127 7.60 -6.49 2.54
N PHE A 128 7.46 -7.60 3.23
CA PHE A 128 8.33 -8.75 3.03
C PHE A 128 7.59 -9.74 2.13
N ILE A 129 8.27 -10.27 1.12
CA ILE A 129 7.74 -11.29 0.23
C ILE A 129 8.56 -12.54 0.42
N GLU A 130 7.90 -13.68 0.55
CA GLU A 130 8.55 -14.99 0.47
C GLU A 130 8.08 -15.72 -0.78
N ALA A 131 9.02 -16.04 -1.66
CA ALA A 131 8.77 -16.87 -2.83
C ALA A 131 9.36 -18.27 -2.60
N THR A 132 8.60 -19.32 -2.89
CA THR A 132 9.03 -20.71 -2.72
C THR A 132 8.76 -21.52 -3.98
N GLY A 133 9.67 -22.39 -4.39
CA GLY A 133 9.49 -23.20 -5.60
C GLY A 133 10.18 -24.56 -5.48
N ALA A 134 9.49 -25.61 -5.93
CA ALA A 134 10.12 -26.92 -6.11
C ALA A 134 11.08 -26.88 -7.31
N PRO A 135 12.15 -27.71 -7.31
CA PRO A 135 13.06 -27.77 -8.45
C PRO A 135 12.33 -28.04 -9.77
N GLY A 136 12.49 -27.14 -10.75
CA GLY A 136 11.84 -27.25 -12.06
C GLY A 136 10.40 -26.74 -12.11
N GLN A 137 9.85 -26.20 -11.02
CA GLN A 137 8.53 -25.59 -10.97
C GLN A 137 8.59 -24.06 -10.81
N ALA A 138 7.52 -23.38 -11.24
CA ALA A 138 7.37 -21.95 -11.00
C ALA A 138 7.27 -21.67 -9.50
N ALA A 139 7.96 -20.65 -9.01
CA ALA A 139 7.88 -20.28 -7.60
C ALA A 139 6.55 -19.57 -7.30
N THR A 140 5.98 -19.87 -6.15
CA THR A 140 4.72 -19.32 -5.63
C THR A 140 4.98 -18.42 -4.43
N LEU A 141 4.09 -17.46 -4.22
CA LEU A 141 4.13 -16.58 -3.05
C LEU A 141 3.68 -17.36 -1.81
N LYS A 142 4.54 -17.42 -0.79
CA LYS A 142 4.27 -18.08 0.48
C LYS A 142 3.66 -17.13 1.51
N THR A 143 4.20 -15.92 1.65
CA THR A 143 3.71 -14.94 2.64
C THR A 143 4.01 -13.50 2.20
N LEU A 144 3.13 -12.57 2.58
CA LEU A 144 3.25 -11.12 2.33
C LEU A 144 2.87 -10.29 3.57
N PRO A 145 3.71 -10.16 4.60
CA PRO A 145 3.45 -9.20 5.67
C PRO A 145 3.86 -7.77 5.24
N VAL A 146 3.02 -6.80 5.61
CA VAL A 146 3.25 -5.37 5.35
C VAL A 146 3.66 -4.67 6.64
N PHE A 147 4.81 -3.99 6.62
CA PHE A 147 5.39 -3.20 7.70
C PHE A 147 5.33 -1.72 7.37
N HIS A 148 4.34 -1.03 7.94
CA HIS A 148 4.15 0.40 7.79
C HIS A 148 4.96 1.18 8.82
N SER A 149 5.64 2.26 8.40
CA SER A 149 6.38 3.12 9.33
C SER A 149 5.93 4.59 9.32
N SER A 150 5.49 5.14 8.19
CA SER A 150 5.11 6.55 8.10
C SER A 150 4.26 6.85 6.86
N THR A 151 3.34 7.82 6.97
CA THR A 151 2.59 8.37 5.83
C THR A 151 2.72 9.89 5.85
N ARG A 152 2.90 10.52 4.68
CA ARG A 152 2.77 11.97 4.53
C ARG A 152 1.35 12.30 4.09
N SER A 153 0.64 13.12 4.86
CA SER A 153 -0.70 13.58 4.54
C SER A 153 -0.70 15.05 4.09
N GLN A 154 -1.45 15.34 3.03
CA GLN A 154 -1.83 16.69 2.65
C GLN A 154 -3.34 16.81 2.66
N LEU A 155 -3.83 17.81 3.39
CA LEU A 155 -5.24 18.17 3.49
C LEU A 155 -5.50 19.32 2.53
N ARG A 156 -6.42 19.13 1.57
CA ARG A 156 -6.88 20.21 0.69
C ARG A 156 -8.35 20.49 0.98
N SER A 157 -8.63 21.70 1.46
CA SER A 157 -9.98 22.22 1.63
C SER A 157 -10.34 23.05 0.40
N SER A 158 -11.33 22.61 -0.36
CA SER A 158 -11.88 23.40 -1.45
C SER A 158 -12.77 24.50 -0.86
N PHE A 159 -12.20 25.69 -0.66
CA PHE A 159 -12.98 26.91 -0.45
C PHE A 159 -13.52 27.36 -1.80
N LEU A 160 -14.65 26.78 -2.23
CA LEU A 160 -15.45 27.43 -3.26
C LEU A 160 -15.96 28.73 -2.65
N THR A 161 -15.47 29.84 -3.20
CA THR A 161 -15.86 31.22 -2.88
C THR A 161 -17.28 31.46 -3.37
#